data_AF-A0A4R5NQS0-F1
#
_entry.id   AF-A0A4R5NQS0-F1
#
_cell.length_a   1.000
_cell.length_b   1.000
_cell.length_c   1.000
_cell.angle_alpha   90.00
_cell.angle_beta   90.00
_cell.angle_gamma   90.00
#
_symmetry.space_group_name_H-M   'P 1'
#
loop_
_entity.id
_entity.type
_entity.pdbx_description
1 polymer ?
#
loop_
_entity_poly.entity_id
_entity_poly.type
_entity_poly.pdbx_seq_one_letter_code
_entity_poly.pdbx_strand_id
1 'polypeptide(L)'
;MKTLILISHPQFEDSGTQQFLKTSFYSLDDVKYQVIDELYTATGTIDIEKEQNALRDFDRIVFQFPMYWYSSPASLKRFMDDVFTRNYIVAKRSLKTKELGIVVSLGDAEADFQAGGPEQFTVSELLRPFQAFANKAGMTYLKPFVVNQFGYLDPAQKEKLLVDYLEYLSAEMPLSLANREQWLVARLQDTKSDKSADLQQAIDLVINSIEDQQNNVESLKQDVKMIRDQEE
;
A
#
# COMPACT_ATOMS: atom_id res chain seq x y z
N MET A 1 8.39 -7.99 -7.18
CA MET A 1 7.89 -6.63 -7.45
C MET A 1 8.52 -5.72 -6.42
N LYS A 2 9.13 -4.60 -6.83
CA LYS A 2 9.83 -3.70 -5.91
C LYS A 2 8.97 -2.50 -5.55
N THR A 3 8.89 -2.18 -4.27
CA THR A 3 8.07 -1.07 -3.76
C THR A 3 8.92 -0.04 -3.04
N LEU A 4 8.77 1.24 -3.41
CA LEU A 4 9.36 2.37 -2.68
C LEU A 4 8.26 3.14 -1.95
N ILE A 5 8.45 3.30 -0.65
CA ILE A 5 7.56 4.06 0.22
C ILE A 5 8.19 5.41 0.51
N LEU A 6 7.54 6.47 0.06
CA LEU A 6 7.88 7.84 0.36
C LEU A 6 7.04 8.32 1.54
N ILE A 7 7.67 8.38 2.71
CA ILE A 7 7.01 8.75 3.97
C ILE A 7 7.13 10.25 4.17
N SER A 8 6.00 10.93 4.36
CA SER A 8 5.95 12.34 4.73
C SER A 8 5.27 12.46 6.09
N HIS A 9 6.04 12.77 7.12
CA HIS A 9 5.57 12.91 8.49
C HIS A 9 6.50 13.84 9.30
N PRO A 10 6.07 15.05 9.68
CA PRO A 10 6.94 16.03 10.35
C PRO A 10 7.59 15.54 11.65
N GLN A 11 6.93 14.64 12.38
CA GLN A 11 7.42 14.01 13.61
C GLN A 11 7.47 12.49 13.44
N PHE A 12 8.21 12.01 12.43
CA PHE A 12 8.25 10.59 12.08
C PHE A 12 8.67 9.68 13.27
N GLU A 13 9.67 10.11 14.04
CA GLU A 13 10.18 9.33 15.18
C GLU A 13 9.18 9.22 16.35
N ASP A 14 8.33 10.23 16.55
CA ASP A 14 7.36 10.25 17.65
C ASP A 14 6.01 9.60 17.28
N SER A 15 5.85 9.15 16.02
CA SER A 15 4.57 8.67 15.52
C SER A 15 4.39 7.17 15.73
N GLY A 16 3.57 6.79 16.73
CA GLY A 16 3.28 5.39 17.04
C GLY A 16 2.77 4.58 15.86
N THR A 17 1.93 5.17 14.99
CA THR A 17 1.43 4.52 13.77
C THR A 17 2.57 4.24 12.79
N GLN A 18 3.43 5.23 12.54
CA GLN A 18 4.53 5.09 11.58
C GLN A 18 5.58 4.10 12.08
N GLN A 19 5.92 4.14 13.37
CA GLN A 19 6.85 3.20 13.99
C GLN A 19 6.31 1.77 13.96
N PHE A 20 4.99 1.58 14.15
CA PHE A 20 4.37 0.27 13.99
C PHE A 20 4.46 -0.23 12.54
N LEU A 21 4.08 0.59 11.56
CA LEU A 21 4.16 0.22 10.14
C LEU A 21 5.61 -0.01 9.70
N LYS A 22 6.59 0.68 10.30
CA LYS A 22 8.03 0.50 10.02
C LYS A 22 8.51 -0.92 10.33
N THR A 23 7.89 -1.62 11.27
CA THR A 23 8.23 -3.02 11.57
C THR A 23 8.04 -3.94 10.36
N SER A 24 7.11 -3.62 9.46
CA SER A 24 6.88 -4.36 8.21
C SER A 24 8.08 -4.31 7.25
N PHE A 25 8.93 -3.29 7.34
CA PHE A 25 10.04 -3.09 6.40
C PHE A 25 11.18 -4.08 6.64
N TYR A 26 11.31 -4.60 7.86
CA TYR A 26 12.28 -5.67 8.16
C TYR A 26 11.83 -7.04 7.65
N SER A 27 10.59 -7.13 7.18
CA SER A 27 9.95 -8.37 6.76
C SER A 27 9.94 -8.55 5.23
N LEU A 28 10.22 -7.49 4.45
CA LEU A 28 10.11 -7.49 3.00
C LEU A 28 11.37 -6.90 2.34
N ASP A 29 12.21 -7.76 1.76
CA ASP A 29 13.48 -7.33 1.13
C ASP A 29 13.29 -6.41 -0.10
N ASP A 30 12.19 -6.61 -0.82
CA ASP A 30 11.84 -5.84 -2.02
C ASP A 30 11.12 -4.50 -1.71
N VAL A 31 10.89 -4.20 -0.43
CA VAL A 31 10.27 -2.94 0.01
C VAL A 31 11.34 -2.05 0.62
N LYS A 32 11.46 -0.84 0.09
CA LYS A 32 12.29 0.22 0.68
C LYS A 32 11.44 1.39 1.09
N TYR A 33 11.89 2.13 2.11
CA TYR A 33 11.25 3.37 2.52
C TYR A 33 12.26 4.51 2.52
N GLN A 34 11.75 5.72 2.41
CA GLN A 34 12.50 6.95 2.49
C GLN A 34 11.64 8.01 3.16
N VAL A 35 12.16 8.63 4.22
CA VAL A 35 11.50 9.73 4.93
C VAL A 35 11.82 11.03 4.19
N ILE A 36 10.82 11.60 3.53
CA ILE A 36 10.95 12.79 2.68
C ILE A 36 11.40 14.01 3.51
N ASP A 37 10.85 14.16 4.72
CA ASP A 37 11.14 15.31 5.59
C ASP A 37 12.64 15.46 5.87
N GLU A 38 13.34 14.33 6.08
CA GLU A 38 14.78 14.29 6.37
C GLU A 38 15.64 14.79 5.21
N LEU A 39 15.17 14.63 3.96
CA LEU A 39 15.90 15.07 2.77
C LEU A 39 16.07 16.59 2.72
N TYR A 40 15.16 17.33 3.35
CA TYR A 40 15.17 18.79 3.36
C TYR A 40 15.83 19.39 4.61
N THR A 41 16.13 18.59 5.64
CA THR A 41 16.61 19.09 6.95
C THR A 41 18.01 19.71 6.88
N ALA A 42 18.89 19.21 6.02
CA ALA A 42 20.30 19.64 5.98
C ALA A 42 20.54 20.91 5.15
N THR A 43 19.94 20.99 3.97
CA THR A 43 20.26 22.01 2.94
C THR A 43 19.02 22.76 2.45
N GLY A 44 17.82 22.36 2.89
CA GLY A 44 16.56 22.86 2.36
C GLY A 44 16.37 22.55 0.87
N THR A 45 17.20 21.72 0.24
CA THR A 45 17.16 21.39 -1.19
C THR A 45 17.52 19.91 -1.37
N ILE A 46 16.96 19.27 -2.39
CA ILE A 46 17.22 17.85 -2.67
C ILE A 46 17.92 17.67 -4.01
N ASP A 47 18.67 16.58 -4.15
CA ASP A 47 19.26 16.18 -5.41
C ASP A 47 18.18 15.50 -6.28
N ILE A 48 17.54 16.30 -7.14
CA ILE A 48 16.44 15.86 -8.00
C ILE A 48 16.84 14.67 -8.89
N GLU A 49 18.07 14.63 -9.39
CA GLU A 49 18.52 13.55 -10.29
C GLU A 49 18.71 12.26 -9.50
N LYS A 50 19.28 12.33 -8.30
CA LYS A 50 19.38 11.19 -7.38
C LYS A 50 18.00 10.61 -7.06
N GLU A 51 17.03 11.45 -6.71
CA GLU A 51 15.67 11.00 -6.37
C GLU A 51 14.95 10.40 -7.59
N GLN A 52 15.07 11.02 -8.76
CA GLN A 52 14.52 10.48 -10.01
C GLN A 52 15.13 9.14 -10.42
N ASN A 53 16.43 8.94 -10.13
CA ASN A 53 17.12 7.68 -10.38
C ASN A 53 16.71 6.61 -9.38
N ALA A 54 16.57 6.95 -8.09
CA ALA A 54 16.07 6.02 -7.07
C ALA A 54 14.70 5.46 -7.45
N LEU A 55 13.78 6.30 -7.95
CA LEU A 55 12.44 5.89 -8.40
C LEU A 55 12.42 4.92 -9.59
N ARG A 56 13.51 4.81 -10.35
CA ARG A 56 13.56 3.99 -11.58
C ARG A 56 13.39 2.51 -11.28
N ASP A 57 14.02 2.04 -10.21
CA ASP A 57 14.18 0.62 -9.90
C ASP A 57 12.96 -0.01 -9.20
N PHE A 58 11.91 0.78 -8.96
CA PHE A 58 10.71 0.34 -8.24
C PHE A 58 9.49 0.31 -9.14
N ASP A 59 8.70 -0.75 -9.03
CA ASP A 59 7.47 -0.96 -9.81
C ASP A 59 6.29 -0.20 -9.19
N ARG A 60 6.24 -0.15 -7.85
CA ARG A 60 5.21 0.52 -7.06
C ARG A 60 5.82 1.64 -6.24
N ILE A 61 5.22 2.82 -6.32
CA ILE A 61 5.55 3.97 -5.48
C ILE A 61 4.38 4.18 -4.52
N VAL A 62 4.67 4.30 -3.23
CA VAL A 62 3.66 4.51 -2.18
C VAL A 62 3.91 5.84 -1.51
N PHE A 63 2.92 6.72 -1.47
CA PHE A 63 2.97 7.91 -0.62
C PHE A 63 2.31 7.59 0.71
N GLN A 64 3.09 7.70 1.80
CA GLN A 64 2.63 7.40 3.15
C GLN A 64 2.65 8.65 4.01
N PHE A 65 1.51 9.06 4.54
CA PHE A 65 1.41 10.30 5.31
C PHE A 65 0.19 10.36 6.24
N PRO A 66 0.23 11.15 7.32
CA PRO A 66 -0.98 11.50 8.06
C PRO A 66 -1.79 12.53 7.28
N MET A 67 -3.12 12.40 7.30
CA MET A 67 -4.01 13.39 6.70
C MET A 67 -4.02 14.66 7.55
N TYR A 68 -3.39 15.72 7.05
CA TYR A 68 -3.39 17.04 7.67
C TYR A 68 -4.27 17.97 6.87
N TRP A 69 -5.33 18.48 7.50
CA TRP A 69 -6.31 19.36 6.87
C TRP A 69 -6.78 18.82 5.52
N TYR A 70 -7.25 17.57 5.51
CA TYR A 70 -7.78 16.89 4.33
C TYR A 70 -6.78 16.70 3.17
N SER A 71 -5.47 16.82 3.45
CA SER A 71 -4.40 16.71 2.47
C SER A 71 -3.15 16.06 3.07
N SER A 72 -2.07 15.99 2.29
CA SER A 72 -0.76 15.56 2.80
C SER A 72 -0.03 16.68 3.55
N PRO A 73 0.98 16.35 4.36
CA PRO A 73 1.91 17.34 4.87
C PRO A 73 2.64 18.07 3.74
N ALA A 74 3.14 19.26 4.06
CA ALA A 74 3.79 20.14 3.09
C ALA A 74 5.03 19.51 2.43
N SER A 75 5.75 18.66 3.16
CA SER A 75 6.96 17.98 2.66
C SER A 75 6.67 17.07 1.46
N LEU A 76 5.56 16.33 1.46
CA LEU A 76 5.16 15.54 0.30
C LEU A 76 4.88 16.43 -0.91
N LYS A 77 4.10 17.49 -0.73
CA LYS A 77 3.76 18.39 -1.84
C LYS A 77 5.01 19.04 -2.43
N ARG A 78 5.94 19.46 -1.57
CA ARG A 78 7.23 20.01 -1.98
C ARG A 78 8.05 18.99 -2.78
N PHE A 79 8.17 17.76 -2.28
CA PHE A 79 8.84 16.69 -3.02
C PHE A 79 8.20 16.42 -4.37
N MET A 80 6.87 16.45 -4.44
CA MET A 80 6.19 16.28 -5.72
C MET A 80 6.55 17.39 -6.72
N ASP A 81 6.61 18.65 -6.27
CA ASP A 81 6.93 19.79 -7.13
C ASP A 81 8.39 19.78 -7.59
N ASP A 82 9.32 19.39 -6.71
CA ASP A 82 10.75 19.37 -7.00
C ASP A 82 11.15 18.14 -7.87
N VAL A 83 10.68 16.93 -7.52
CA VAL A 83 11.10 15.68 -8.17
C VAL A 83 10.32 15.37 -9.44
N PHE A 84 9.00 15.55 -9.42
CA PHE A 84 8.13 15.17 -10.55
C PHE A 84 8.01 16.28 -11.59
N THR A 85 9.17 16.72 -12.09
CA THR A 85 9.27 17.75 -13.13
C THR A 85 8.50 17.38 -14.39
N ARG A 86 8.07 18.39 -15.15
CA ARG A 86 7.41 18.19 -16.45
C ARG A 86 8.24 17.30 -17.40
N ASN A 87 9.56 17.45 -17.39
CA ASN A 87 10.45 16.64 -18.22
C ASN A 87 10.38 15.16 -17.81
N TYR A 88 10.40 14.86 -16.51
CA TYR A 88 10.35 13.49 -16.00
C TYR A 88 8.99 12.82 -16.25
N ILE A 89 7.90 13.53 -15.97
CA ILE A 89 6.53 13.00 -16.06
C ILE A 89 6.03 12.94 -17.50
N VAL A 90 6.17 14.02 -18.27
CA VAL A 90 5.52 14.17 -19.59
C VAL A 90 6.47 13.79 -20.72
N ALA A 91 7.70 14.32 -20.72
CA ALA A 91 8.61 14.11 -21.84
C ALA A 91 9.26 12.71 -21.80
N LYS A 92 9.83 12.33 -20.65
CA LYS A 92 10.46 11.01 -20.46
C LYS A 92 9.45 9.90 -20.13
N ARG A 93 8.26 10.27 -19.65
CA ARG A 93 7.22 9.32 -19.19
C ARG A 93 7.77 8.28 -18.20
N SER A 94 8.66 8.71 -17.30
CA SER A 94 9.47 7.81 -16.46
C SER A 94 8.66 7.01 -15.43
N LEU A 95 7.44 7.46 -15.11
CA LEU A 95 6.52 6.76 -14.20
C LEU A 95 5.44 5.95 -14.92
N LYS A 96 5.45 5.90 -16.26
CA LYS A 96 4.46 5.13 -17.01
C LYS A 96 4.51 3.67 -16.57
N THR A 97 3.34 3.03 -16.46
CA THR A 97 3.14 1.63 -16.04
C THR A 97 3.52 1.29 -14.59
N LYS A 98 4.06 2.25 -13.82
CA LYS A 98 4.27 2.08 -12.38
C LYS A 98 2.94 2.24 -11.65
N GLU A 99 2.87 1.72 -10.43
CA GLU A 99 1.71 1.84 -9.57
C GLU A 99 1.89 2.99 -8.58
N LEU A 100 0.81 3.74 -8.30
CA LEU A 100 0.77 4.70 -7.20
C LEU A 100 -0.18 4.20 -6.12
N GLY A 101 0.40 3.86 -4.96
CA GLY A 101 -0.35 3.60 -3.74
C GLY A 101 -0.38 4.83 -2.83
N ILE A 102 -1.48 5.02 -2.11
CA ILE A 102 -1.58 5.98 -1.01
C ILE A 102 -1.78 5.20 0.29
N VAL A 103 -1.03 5.53 1.33
CA VAL A 103 -1.19 5.03 2.69
C VAL A 103 -1.45 6.25 3.56
N VAL A 104 -2.69 6.42 4.01
CA VAL A 104 -3.10 7.61 4.74
C VAL A 104 -3.56 7.25 6.13
N SER A 105 -2.99 7.89 7.16
CA SER A 105 -3.47 7.74 8.52
C SER A 105 -4.43 8.86 8.91
N LEU A 106 -5.56 8.51 9.51
CA LEU A 106 -6.63 9.42 9.94
C LEU A 106 -6.74 9.43 11.46
N GLY A 107 -7.00 10.60 12.03
CA GLY A 107 -7.38 10.74 13.44
C GLY A 107 -8.81 10.26 13.71
N ASP A 108 -9.72 10.62 12.81
CA ASP A 108 -11.16 10.32 12.90
C ASP A 108 -11.50 8.94 12.32
N ALA A 109 -12.75 8.48 12.54
CA ALA A 109 -13.18 7.19 12.03
C ALA A 109 -13.35 7.25 10.50
N GLU A 110 -13.00 6.19 9.77
CA GLU A 110 -13.25 6.12 8.33
C GLU A 110 -14.75 6.29 8.00
N ALA A 111 -15.63 5.86 8.90
CA ALA A 111 -17.09 6.01 8.77
C ALA A 111 -17.57 7.47 8.80
N ASP A 112 -16.76 8.42 9.27
CA ASP A 112 -17.10 9.85 9.28
C ASP A 112 -16.93 10.48 7.88
N PHE A 113 -16.12 9.85 7.02
CA PHE A 113 -15.80 10.27 5.65
C PHE A 113 -16.84 9.75 4.65
N GLN A 114 -18.06 10.28 4.74
CA GLN A 114 -19.13 9.99 3.79
C GLN A 114 -20.13 11.15 3.72
N ALA A 115 -20.93 11.17 2.66
CA ALA A 115 -22.05 12.11 2.55
C ALA A 115 -23.02 11.92 3.73
N GLY A 116 -23.35 13.02 4.42
CA GLY A 116 -24.17 12.98 5.64
C GLY A 116 -23.41 12.63 6.94
N GLY A 117 -22.14 12.23 6.85
CA GLY A 117 -21.24 12.12 8.00
C GLY A 117 -20.58 13.46 8.35
N PRO A 118 -19.88 13.57 9.49
CA PRO A 118 -19.24 14.83 9.94
C PRO A 118 -18.30 15.45 8.90
N GLU A 119 -17.53 14.63 8.19
CA GLU A 119 -16.53 15.10 7.21
C GLU A 119 -17.13 15.38 5.83
N GLN A 120 -18.37 14.97 5.57
CA GLN A 120 -19.15 15.20 4.34
C GLN A 120 -18.58 14.60 3.03
N PHE A 121 -17.32 14.20 3.00
CA PHE A 121 -16.62 13.71 1.82
C PHE A 121 -15.96 12.37 2.10
N THR A 122 -15.90 11.51 1.08
CA THR A 122 -15.12 10.27 1.17
C THR A 122 -13.63 10.54 1.12
N VAL A 123 -12.84 9.66 1.73
CA VAL A 123 -11.37 9.69 1.60
C VAL A 123 -10.93 9.67 0.14
N SER A 124 -11.67 8.96 -0.72
CA SER A 124 -11.42 8.92 -2.16
C SER A 124 -11.66 10.25 -2.88
N GLU A 125 -12.54 11.12 -2.39
CA GLU A 125 -12.73 12.47 -2.91
C GLU A 125 -11.59 13.40 -2.47
N LEU A 126 -11.19 13.30 -1.21
CA LEU A 126 -10.11 14.12 -0.66
C LEU A 126 -8.76 13.82 -1.32
N LEU A 127 -8.52 12.55 -1.71
CA LEU A 127 -7.28 12.12 -2.37
C LEU A 127 -7.27 12.30 -3.89
N ARG A 128 -8.29 12.94 -4.49
CA ARG A 128 -8.37 13.17 -5.95
C ARG A 128 -7.15 13.86 -6.56
N PRO A 129 -6.47 14.81 -5.91
CA PRO A 129 -5.25 15.41 -6.46
C PRO A 129 -4.16 14.38 -6.77
N PHE A 130 -3.97 13.37 -5.91
CA PHE A 130 -2.99 12.31 -6.13
C PHE A 130 -3.40 11.35 -7.24
N GLN A 131 -4.70 11.07 -7.35
CA GLN A 131 -5.22 10.29 -8.47
C GLN A 131 -5.04 11.03 -9.80
N ALA A 132 -5.32 12.33 -9.84
CA ALA A 132 -5.09 13.15 -11.01
C ALA A 132 -3.61 13.17 -11.41
N PHE A 133 -2.71 13.24 -10.43
CA PHE A 133 -1.27 13.11 -10.63
C PHE A 133 -0.91 11.74 -11.25
N ALA A 134 -1.36 10.63 -10.67
CA ALA A 134 -1.10 9.28 -11.21
C ALA A 134 -1.57 9.14 -12.66
N ASN A 135 -2.79 9.59 -12.94
CA ASN A 135 -3.37 9.57 -14.29
C ASN A 135 -2.51 10.38 -15.27
N LYS A 136 -2.05 11.57 -14.86
CA LYS A 136 -1.19 12.42 -15.69
C LYS A 136 0.18 11.77 -15.95
N ALA A 137 0.71 11.06 -14.96
CA ALA A 137 1.97 10.34 -15.04
C ALA A 137 1.88 8.99 -15.79
N GLY A 138 0.67 8.53 -16.12
CA GLY A 138 0.45 7.22 -16.75
C GLY A 138 0.69 6.05 -15.81
N MET A 139 0.47 6.27 -14.51
CA MET A 139 0.54 5.26 -13.45
C MET A 139 -0.83 4.60 -13.25
N THR A 140 -0.82 3.40 -12.67
CA THR A 140 -2.03 2.76 -12.16
C THR A 140 -2.28 3.26 -10.73
N TYR A 141 -3.37 4.00 -10.52
CA TYR A 141 -3.75 4.47 -9.18
C TYR A 141 -4.42 3.33 -8.41
N LEU A 142 -3.82 2.94 -7.29
CA LEU A 142 -4.33 1.87 -6.42
C LEU A 142 -5.40 2.41 -5.46
N LYS A 143 -6.23 1.50 -4.93
CA LYS A 143 -7.15 1.84 -3.85
C LYS A 143 -6.33 2.34 -2.64
N PRO A 144 -6.61 3.52 -2.08
CA PRO A 144 -5.90 4.00 -0.89
C PRO A 144 -6.03 3.02 0.28
N PHE A 145 -4.92 2.84 1.00
CA PHE A 145 -4.87 2.12 2.27
C PHE A 145 -5.08 3.12 3.41
N VAL A 146 -6.19 2.98 4.13
CA VAL A 146 -6.59 3.92 5.19
C VAL A 146 -6.29 3.31 6.54
N VAL A 147 -5.58 4.05 7.38
CA VAL A 147 -5.28 3.69 8.77
C VAL A 147 -5.98 4.69 9.68
N ASN A 148 -7.20 4.42 10.08
CA ASN A 148 -7.95 5.28 10.98
C ASN A 148 -7.78 4.85 12.45
N GLN A 149 -7.82 5.82 13.36
CA GLN A 149 -7.94 5.56 14.80
C GLN A 149 -6.94 4.54 15.36
N PHE A 150 -5.71 4.50 14.82
CA PHE A 150 -4.71 3.47 15.15
C PHE A 150 -4.43 3.35 16.66
N GLY A 151 -4.43 4.47 17.37
CA GLY A 151 -4.23 4.51 18.82
C GLY A 151 -5.31 3.74 19.62
N TYR A 152 -6.51 3.59 19.06
CA TYR A 152 -7.64 2.91 19.69
C TYR A 152 -7.75 1.42 19.32
N LEU A 153 -6.93 0.93 18.37
CA LEU A 153 -6.94 -0.46 17.97
C LEU A 153 -6.35 -1.36 19.06
N ASP A 154 -7.00 -2.51 19.28
CA ASP A 154 -6.49 -3.58 20.11
C ASP A 154 -5.30 -4.31 19.44
N PRO A 155 -4.56 -5.18 20.16
CA PRO A 155 -3.41 -5.88 19.59
C PRO A 155 -3.74 -6.74 18.36
N ALA A 156 -4.86 -7.46 18.37
CA ALA A 156 -5.25 -8.34 17.26
C ALA A 156 -5.63 -7.54 16.02
N GLN A 157 -6.31 -6.40 16.20
CA GLN A 157 -6.61 -5.45 15.13
C GLN A 157 -5.34 -4.85 14.52
N LYS A 158 -4.35 -4.52 15.35
CA LYS A 158 -3.04 -4.02 14.89
C LYS A 158 -2.28 -5.08 14.09
N GLU A 159 -2.26 -6.33 14.55
CA GLU A 159 -1.65 -7.45 13.82
C GLU A 159 -2.33 -7.68 12.47
N LYS A 160 -3.67 -7.67 12.43
CA LYS A 160 -4.41 -7.77 11.18
C LYS A 160 -4.06 -6.61 10.23
N LEU A 161 -4.04 -5.38 10.74
CA LEU A 161 -3.67 -4.20 9.97
C LEU A 161 -2.27 -4.34 9.37
N LEU A 162 -1.31 -4.90 10.12
CA LEU A 162 0.04 -5.14 9.64
C LEU A 162 0.05 -6.15 8.49
N VAL A 163 -0.74 -7.22 8.57
CA VAL A 163 -0.87 -8.20 7.48
C VAL A 163 -1.50 -7.56 6.24
N ASP A 164 -2.60 -6.81 6.41
CA ASP A 164 -3.24 -6.08 5.30
C ASP A 164 -2.27 -5.08 4.66
N TYR A 165 -1.41 -4.45 5.47
CA TYR A 165 -0.40 -3.52 5.01
C TYR A 165 0.72 -4.21 4.21
N LEU A 166 1.24 -5.34 4.71
CA LEU A 166 2.22 -6.17 3.99
C LEU A 166 1.68 -6.62 2.64
N GLU A 167 0.42 -7.06 2.60
CA GLU A 167 -0.29 -7.43 1.38
C GLU A 167 -0.36 -6.25 0.42
N TYR A 168 -0.79 -5.07 0.89
CA TYR A 168 -0.84 -3.85 0.08
C TYR A 168 0.52 -3.43 -0.50
N LEU A 169 1.62 -3.72 0.19
CA LEU A 169 2.96 -3.36 -0.27
C LEU A 169 3.58 -4.34 -1.26
N SER A 170 3.22 -5.62 -1.21
CA SER A 170 3.96 -6.68 -1.90
C SER A 170 3.11 -7.63 -2.76
N ALA A 171 1.79 -7.63 -2.60
CA ALA A 171 0.90 -8.42 -3.45
C ALA A 171 0.68 -7.79 -4.83
N GLU A 172 0.38 -8.64 -5.81
CA GLU A 172 0.01 -8.22 -7.16
C GLU A 172 -1.38 -7.59 -7.18
N MET A 173 -1.51 -6.44 -7.83
CA MET A 173 -2.77 -5.70 -7.92
C MET A 173 -3.54 -6.04 -9.20
N PRO A 174 -4.89 -6.00 -9.16
CA PRO A 174 -5.74 -5.68 -8.01
C PRO A 174 -5.73 -6.80 -6.95
N LEU A 175 -6.02 -6.46 -5.68
CA LEU A 175 -6.17 -7.44 -4.58
C LEU A 175 -7.45 -8.30 -4.75
N SER A 176 -7.50 -9.09 -5.82
CA SER A 176 -8.51 -10.11 -6.03
C SER A 176 -8.30 -11.24 -5.04
N LEU A 177 -9.36 -12.01 -4.73
CA LEU A 177 -9.25 -13.15 -3.81
C LEU A 177 -8.08 -14.08 -4.19
N ALA A 178 -7.92 -14.38 -5.49
CA ALA A 178 -6.84 -15.22 -6.00
C ALA A 178 -5.44 -14.63 -5.73
N ASN A 179 -5.24 -13.34 -6.00
CA ASN A 179 -3.95 -12.68 -5.77
C ASN A 179 -3.60 -12.63 -4.28
N ARG A 180 -4.61 -12.42 -3.43
CA ARG A 180 -4.46 -12.38 -1.97
C ARG A 180 -4.05 -13.75 -1.41
N GLU A 181 -4.72 -14.80 -1.86
CA GLU A 181 -4.41 -16.16 -1.44
C GLU A 181 -3.03 -16.62 -1.94
N GLN A 182 -2.69 -16.34 -3.20
CA GLN A 182 -1.35 -16.62 -3.75
C GLN A 182 -0.26 -15.91 -2.94
N TRP A 183 -0.48 -14.63 -2.62
CA TRP A 183 0.44 -13.86 -1.79
C TRP A 183 0.56 -14.45 -0.38
N LEU A 184 -0.55 -14.81 0.25
CA LEU A 184 -0.58 -15.38 1.60
C LEU A 184 0.14 -16.73 1.65
N VAL A 185 -0.10 -17.62 0.69
CA VAL A 185 0.56 -18.92 0.59
C VAL A 185 2.07 -18.74 0.42
N ALA A 186 2.51 -17.90 -0.52
CA ALA A 186 3.93 -17.61 -0.70
C ALA A 186 4.57 -17.07 0.59
N ARG A 187 3.87 -16.16 1.28
CA ARG A 187 4.37 -15.56 2.52
C ARG A 187 4.48 -16.57 3.67
N LEU A 188 3.51 -17.47 3.79
CA LEU A 188 3.53 -18.55 4.76
C LEU A 188 4.69 -19.52 4.49
N GLN A 189 4.95 -19.84 3.21
CA GLN A 189 6.09 -20.66 2.80
C GLN A 189 7.43 -20.01 3.15
N ASP A 190 7.61 -18.73 2.86
CA ASP A 190 8.83 -17.99 3.20
C ASP A 190 9.08 -17.94 4.72
N THR A 191 8.00 -17.80 5.50
CA THR A 191 8.10 -17.74 6.97
C THR A 191 8.34 -19.11 7.60
N LYS A 192 8.05 -20.20 6.88
CA LYS A 192 8.09 -21.58 7.38
C LYS A 192 9.49 -22.03 7.77
N SER A 193 10.51 -21.71 6.95
CA SER A 193 11.87 -22.26 7.11
C SER A 193 12.51 -21.98 8.48
N ASP A 194 12.13 -20.86 9.09
CA ASP A 194 12.74 -20.35 10.32
C ASP A 194 11.97 -20.76 11.58
N LYS A 195 10.95 -21.63 11.46
CA LYS A 195 10.08 -22.06 12.58
C LYS A 195 10.39 -23.49 13.05
N SER A 196 9.93 -23.84 14.25
CA SER A 196 10.01 -25.21 14.78
C SER A 196 9.20 -26.19 13.94
N ALA A 197 9.53 -27.49 14.01
CA ALA A 197 8.85 -28.53 13.25
C ALA A 197 7.32 -28.54 13.44
N ASP A 198 6.84 -28.33 14.67
CA ASP A 198 5.41 -28.28 14.97
C ASP A 198 4.72 -27.09 14.28
N LEU A 199 5.36 -25.91 14.28
CA LEU A 199 4.87 -24.72 13.60
C LEU A 199 4.91 -24.89 12.08
N GLN A 200 5.94 -25.54 11.54
CA GLN A 200 6.03 -25.85 10.12
C GLN A 200 4.86 -26.74 9.68
N GLN A 201 4.53 -27.77 10.47
CA GLN A 201 3.40 -28.64 10.18
C GLN A 201 2.06 -27.89 10.29
N ALA A 202 1.90 -27.02 11.28
CA ALA A 202 0.71 -26.18 11.39
C ALA A 202 0.55 -25.26 10.16
N ILE A 203 1.64 -24.64 9.70
CA ILE A 203 1.64 -23.81 8.48
C ILE A 203 1.22 -24.63 7.26
N ASP A 204 1.74 -25.86 7.10
CA ASP A 204 1.36 -26.74 5.98
C ASP A 204 -0.13 -27.08 5.98
N LEU A 205 -0.73 -27.32 7.15
CA LEU A 205 -2.16 -27.54 7.26
C LEU A 205 -2.98 -26.32 6.82
N VAL A 206 -2.52 -25.11 7.18
CA VAL A 206 -3.18 -23.87 6.75
C VAL A 206 -3.04 -23.68 5.23
N ILE A 207 -1.86 -23.90 4.67
CA ILE A 207 -1.62 -23.78 3.22
C ILE A 207 -2.54 -24.75 2.46
N ASN A 208 -2.54 -26.02 2.83
CA ASN A 208 -3.39 -27.03 2.18
C ASN A 208 -4.87 -26.66 2.29
N SER A 209 -5.33 -26.15 3.45
CA SER A 209 -6.70 -25.71 3.61
C SER A 209 -7.06 -24.53 2.72
N ILE A 210 -6.13 -23.60 2.46
CA ILE A 210 -6.36 -22.48 1.54
C ILE A 210 -6.47 -23.00 0.11
N GLU A 211 -5.53 -23.84 -0.33
CA GLU A 211 -5.52 -24.42 -1.68
C GLU A 211 -6.78 -25.26 -1.96
N ASP A 212 -7.25 -26.05 -0.99
CA ASP A 212 -8.49 -26.82 -1.11
C ASP A 212 -9.72 -25.92 -1.27
N GLN A 213 -9.80 -24.82 -0.48
CA GLN A 213 -10.88 -23.85 -0.58
C GLN A 213 -10.85 -23.12 -1.93
N GLN A 214 -9.66 -22.80 -2.46
CA GLN A 214 -9.49 -22.22 -3.79
C GLN A 214 -10.06 -23.12 -4.88
N ASN A 215 -9.65 -24.39 -4.89
CA ASN A 215 -10.13 -25.38 -5.86
C ASN A 215 -11.65 -25.52 -5.81
N ASN A 216 -12.24 -25.52 -4.60
CA ASN A 216 -13.68 -25.55 -4.42
C ASN A 216 -14.38 -24.31 -5.00
N VAL A 217 -13.86 -23.11 -4.73
CA VAL A 217 -14.41 -21.85 -5.29
C VAL A 217 -14.31 -21.83 -6.82
N GLU A 218 -13.22 -22.33 -7.39
CA GLU A 218 -13.06 -22.44 -8.85
C GLU A 218 -14.06 -23.41 -9.47
N SER A 219 -14.26 -24.59 -8.85
CA SER A 219 -15.28 -25.55 -9.28
C SER A 219 -16.67 -24.92 -9.26
N LEU A 220 -17.04 -24.25 -8.17
CA LEU A 220 -18.35 -23.59 -8.04
C LEU A 220 -18.55 -22.50 -9.11
N LYS A 221 -17.50 -21.74 -9.44
CA LYS A 221 -17.56 -20.75 -10.54
C LYS A 221 -17.81 -21.41 -11.90
N GLN A 222 -17.20 -22.57 -12.15
CA GLN A 222 -17.42 -23.33 -13.38
C GLN A 222 -18.85 -23.87 -13.44
N ASP A 223 -19.37 -24.42 -12.34
CA ASP A 223 -20.74 -24.92 -12.26
C ASP A 223 -21.76 -23.82 -12.50
N VAL A 224 -21.61 -22.66 -11.85
CA VAL A 224 -22.48 -21.49 -12.06
C VAL A 224 -22.44 -21.02 -13.51
N LYS A 225 -21.25 -21.02 -14.14
CA LYS A 225 -21.11 -20.66 -15.55
C LYS A 225 -21.84 -21.65 -16.46
N MET A 226 -21.69 -22.95 -16.22
CA MET A 226 -22.37 -23.99 -17.01
C MET A 226 -23.90 -23.88 -16.90
N ILE A 227 -24.44 -23.59 -15.71
CA ILE A 227 -25.88 -23.36 -15.51
C ILE A 227 -26.35 -22.16 -16.33
N ARG A 228 -25.62 -21.04 -16.26
CA ARG A 228 -25.98 -19.83 -16.99
C ARG A 228 -25.96 -20.04 -18.51
N ASP A 229 -24.95 -20.73 -19.02
CA ASP A 229 -24.79 -21.01 -20.45
C ASP A 229 -25.85 -22.02 -20.97
N GLN A 230 -26.57 -22.73 -20.09
CA GLN A 230 -27.70 -23.60 -20.43
C GLN A 230 -29.05 -22.86 -20.45
N GLU A 231 -29.14 -21.68 -19.82
CA GLU A 231 -30.35 -20.85 -19.76
C GLU A 231 -30.45 -19.81 -20.90
N GLU A 232 -29.37 -19.59 -21.66
CA GLU A 232 -29.30 -18.76 -22.88
C GLU A 232 -29.54 -19.57 -24.17
#